data_AF-A0A4Y9Z5P2-F1
#
_entry.id   AF-A0A4Y9Z5P2-F1
#
_cell.length_a   1.000
_cell.length_b   1.000
_cell.length_c   1.000
_cell.angle_alpha   90.00
_cell.angle_beta   90.00
_cell.angle_gamma   90.00
#
_symmetry.space_group_name_H-M   'P 1'
#
loop_
_entity.id
_entity.type
_entity.pdbx_description
1 polymer ?
#
loop_
_entity_poly.entity_id
_entity_poly.type
_entity_poly.pdbx_seq_one_letter_code
_entity_poly.pdbx_strand_id
1 'polypeptide(L)'
;MPKETVYVKGYWIDWDKIKTALEMPDADDDILSLVERKVIAEIDRELLAVGYLPDDSPRNSVIVVALSADAEDTDREALQRRELEVPEVVRYFRSVLSGPDVLILKHWHLT
;
A
#
# COMPACT_ATOMS: atom_id res chain seq x y z
N MET A 1 -4.39 -20.96 18.14
CA MET A 1 -5.33 -19.84 17.96
C MET A 1 -5.11 -19.29 16.56
N PRO A 2 -6.14 -19.09 15.73
CA PRO A 2 -5.96 -18.39 14.46
C PRO A 2 -5.45 -16.97 14.77
N LYS A 3 -4.44 -16.50 14.02
CA LYS A 3 -4.03 -15.09 14.10
C LYS A 3 -5.21 -14.25 13.60
N GLU A 4 -5.58 -13.24 14.37
CA GLU A 4 -6.59 -12.28 13.97
C GLU A 4 -6.12 -11.52 12.73
N THR A 5 -7.02 -11.34 11.75
CA THR A 5 -6.70 -10.63 10.53
C THR A 5 -6.66 -9.13 10.83
N VAL A 6 -5.59 -8.48 10.41
CA VAL A 6 -5.43 -7.03 10.50
C VAL A 6 -5.66 -6.42 9.12
N TYR A 7 -6.30 -5.26 9.09
CA TYR A 7 -6.58 -4.50 7.89
C TYR A 7 -5.86 -3.16 7.93
N VAL A 8 -5.56 -2.62 6.75
CA VAL A 8 -5.01 -1.28 6.58
C VAL A 8 -5.80 -0.51 5.53
N LYS A 9 -6.11 0.76 5.81
CA LYS A 9 -6.75 1.66 4.85
C LYS A 9 -5.72 2.53 4.16
N GLY A 10 -5.59 2.35 2.86
CA GLY A 10 -4.52 2.99 2.12
C GLY A 10 -4.76 3.00 0.64
N TYR A 11 -3.82 3.64 -0.03
CA TYR A 11 -3.64 3.46 -1.45
C TYR A 11 -2.69 2.32 -1.69
N TRP A 12 -2.89 1.56 -2.75
CA TRP A 12 -1.96 0.53 -3.15
C TRP A 12 -1.37 0.84 -4.52
N ILE A 13 -0.16 0.34 -4.74
CA ILE A 13 0.55 0.50 -6.01
C ILE A 13 0.30 -0.75 -6.85
N ASP A 14 -0.22 -0.54 -8.05
CA ASP A 14 -0.35 -1.59 -9.07
C ASP A 14 1.00 -1.77 -9.78
N TRP A 15 1.43 -3.03 -9.92
CA TRP A 15 2.69 -3.38 -10.58
C TRP A 15 2.76 -2.95 -12.04
N ASP A 16 1.64 -3.01 -12.75
CA ASP A 16 1.61 -2.61 -14.16
C ASP A 16 1.64 -1.08 -14.30
N LYS A 17 1.00 -0.36 -13.37
CA LYS A 17 1.05 1.12 -13.34
C LYS A 17 2.45 1.63 -13.04
N ILE A 18 3.18 1.01 -12.11
CA ILE A 18 4.54 1.45 -11.80
C ILE A 18 5.51 1.12 -12.92
N LYS A 19 5.42 -0.07 -13.55
CA LYS A 19 6.20 -0.41 -14.75
C LYS A 19 5.96 0.58 -15.88
N THR A 20 4.70 0.95 -16.11
CA THR A 20 4.29 1.95 -17.10
C THR A 20 4.85 3.33 -16.77
N ALA A 21 4.69 3.80 -15.53
CA ALA A 21 5.15 5.13 -15.12
C ALA A 21 6.68 5.27 -15.12
N LEU A 22 7.40 4.17 -14.97
CA LEU A 22 8.86 4.13 -15.03
C LEU A 22 9.40 3.91 -16.45
N GLU A 23 8.52 3.75 -17.45
CA GLU A 23 8.90 3.39 -18.83
C GLU A 23 9.74 2.10 -18.89
N MET A 24 9.51 1.17 -17.96
CA MET A 24 10.24 -0.08 -17.79
C MET A 24 9.29 -1.29 -17.81
N PRO A 25 8.67 -1.59 -18.96
CA PRO A 25 7.67 -2.67 -19.07
C PRO A 25 8.26 -4.07 -18.77
N ASP A 26 9.56 -4.27 -19.09
CA ASP A 26 10.27 -5.54 -18.93
C ASP A 26 11.14 -5.61 -17.67
N ALA A 27 10.98 -4.65 -16.73
CA ALA A 27 11.70 -4.73 -15.46
C ALA A 27 11.14 -5.86 -14.59
N ASP A 28 11.87 -6.97 -14.55
CA ASP A 28 11.68 -8.07 -13.60
C ASP A 28 12.63 -7.97 -12.39
N ASP A 29 13.63 -7.09 -12.44
CA ASP A 29 14.52 -6.79 -11.30
C ASP A 29 13.75 -6.09 -10.18
N ASP A 30 14.02 -6.50 -8.92
CA ASP A 30 13.38 -6.08 -7.65
C ASP A 30 12.64 -4.74 -7.74
N ILE A 31 11.41 -4.79 -8.25
CA ILE A 31 10.54 -3.62 -8.40
C ILE A 31 10.37 -2.96 -7.05
N LEU A 32 10.34 -3.75 -5.97
CA LEU A 32 10.33 -3.26 -4.60
C LEU A 32 11.49 -2.29 -4.32
N SER A 33 12.72 -2.62 -4.74
CA SER A 33 13.89 -1.73 -4.62
C SER A 33 13.74 -0.46 -5.45
N LEU A 34 13.07 -0.53 -6.59
CA LEU A 34 12.82 0.62 -7.47
C LEU A 34 11.71 1.53 -6.93
N VAL A 35 10.64 0.96 -6.39
CA VAL A 35 9.61 1.67 -5.63
C VAL A 35 10.26 2.30 -4.39
N GLU A 36 11.05 1.53 -3.63
CA GLU A 36 11.83 1.97 -2.47
C GLU A 36 12.71 3.19 -2.77
N ARG A 37 13.43 3.17 -3.89
CA ARG A 37 14.36 4.25 -4.27
C ARG A 37 13.70 5.49 -4.86
N LYS A 38 12.55 5.37 -5.54
CA LYS A 38 11.97 6.47 -6.33
C LYS A 38 10.63 6.99 -5.82
N VAL A 39 9.86 6.16 -5.15
CA VAL A 39 8.48 6.47 -4.70
C VAL A 39 8.43 6.51 -3.17
N ILE A 40 9.05 5.52 -2.53
CA ILE A 40 9.03 5.27 -1.09
C ILE A 40 10.10 6.05 -0.32
N ALA A 41 11.23 6.42 -0.94
CA ALA A 41 12.25 7.23 -0.27
C ALA A 41 11.72 8.59 0.25
N GLU A 42 10.65 9.09 -0.37
CA GLU A 42 9.94 10.33 -0.01
C GLU A 42 8.70 10.08 0.88
N ILE A 43 8.25 8.82 1.01
CA ILE A 43 7.13 8.45 1.87
C ILE A 43 7.70 8.15 3.26
N ASP A 44 7.08 8.72 4.29
CA ASP A 44 7.37 8.36 5.66
C ASP A 44 7.26 6.83 5.83
N ARG A 45 8.34 6.17 6.26
CA ARG A 45 8.39 4.71 6.40
C ARG A 45 7.31 4.20 7.36
N GLU A 46 6.88 5.02 8.30
CA GLU A 46 5.80 4.70 9.23
C GLU A 46 4.44 4.52 8.53
N LEU A 47 4.26 5.05 7.33
CA LEU A 47 3.04 4.92 6.53
C LEU A 47 3.13 3.85 5.44
N LEU A 48 4.20 3.05 5.42
CA LEU A 48 4.40 2.01 4.41
C LEU A 48 4.16 0.61 4.94
N ALA A 49 3.35 -0.13 4.21
CA ALA A 49 3.01 -1.51 4.53
C ALA A 49 2.98 -2.38 3.27
N VAL A 50 2.96 -3.69 3.49
CA VAL A 50 2.61 -4.67 2.48
C VAL A 50 1.27 -5.27 2.86
N GLY A 51 0.38 -5.37 1.88
CA GLY A 51 -0.93 -5.98 2.04
C GLY A 51 -1.32 -6.78 0.81
N TYR A 52 -2.57 -7.20 0.76
CA TYR A 52 -3.20 -7.80 -0.42
C TYR A 52 -4.67 -7.38 -0.48
N LEU A 53 -5.21 -7.32 -1.70
CA LEU A 53 -6.63 -6.99 -1.88
C LEU A 53 -7.51 -8.13 -1.34
N PRO A 54 -8.66 -7.84 -0.71
CA PRO A 54 -9.50 -8.85 -0.07
C PRO A 54 -10.00 -9.97 -1.01
N ASP A 55 -10.18 -9.65 -2.29
CA ASP A 55 -10.62 -10.60 -3.33
C ASP A 55 -9.44 -11.22 -4.10
N ASP A 56 -8.22 -10.78 -3.84
CA ASP A 56 -7.01 -11.36 -4.41
C ASP A 56 -6.40 -12.41 -3.49
N SER A 57 -5.67 -13.35 -4.11
CA SER A 57 -4.93 -14.36 -3.37
C SER A 57 -3.87 -13.70 -2.47
N PRO A 58 -3.62 -14.21 -1.24
CA PRO A 58 -2.50 -13.78 -0.39
C PRO A 58 -1.12 -13.88 -1.07
N ARG A 59 -1.03 -14.61 -2.20
CA ARG A 59 0.16 -14.72 -3.05
C ARG A 59 0.45 -13.43 -3.82
N ASN A 60 -0.54 -12.59 -4.06
CA ASN A 60 -0.43 -11.34 -4.81
C ASN A 60 -0.35 -10.16 -3.82
N SER A 61 0.80 -10.02 -3.17
CA SER A 61 1.04 -8.89 -2.27
C SER A 61 1.19 -7.58 -3.07
N VAL A 62 0.68 -6.49 -2.52
CA VAL A 62 0.81 -5.11 -3.02
C VAL A 62 1.51 -4.24 -1.98
N ILE A 63 2.18 -3.19 -2.44
CA ILE A 63 2.65 -2.13 -1.54
C ILE A 63 1.48 -1.22 -1.22
N VAL A 64 1.31 -0.94 0.07
CA VAL A 64 0.28 -0.05 0.61
C VAL A 64 0.93 1.19 1.19
N VAL A 65 0.44 2.34 0.76
CA VAL A 65 0.66 3.65 1.38
C VAL A 65 -0.54 3.93 2.26
N ALA A 66 -0.37 3.78 3.57
CA ALA A 66 -1.39 4.04 4.56
C ALA A 66 -1.79 5.53 4.56
N LEU A 67 -3.05 5.79 4.85
CA LEU A 67 -3.55 7.17 4.95
C LEU A 67 -3.01 7.89 6.20
N SER A 68 -2.77 7.17 7.29
CA SER A 68 -2.24 7.72 8.54
C SER A 68 -1.78 6.58 9.46
N ALA A 69 -1.20 6.90 10.61
CA ALA A 69 -0.91 5.91 11.65
C ALA A 69 -2.18 5.19 12.17
N ASP A 70 -3.35 5.84 12.12
CA ASP A 70 -4.65 5.28 12.55
C ASP A 70 -5.36 4.48 11.43
N ALA A 71 -4.64 4.17 10.35
CA ALA A 71 -5.18 3.44 9.23
C ALA A 71 -5.24 1.92 9.44
N GLU A 72 -4.85 1.41 10.61
CA GLU A 72 -4.89 -0.02 10.95
C GLU A 72 -6.08 -0.36 11.86
N ASP A 73 -6.74 -1.49 11.62
CA ASP A 73 -7.77 -2.04 12.50
C ASP A 73 -7.98 -3.54 12.27
N THR A 74 -8.60 -4.24 13.22
CA THR A 74 -9.12 -5.61 13.02
C THR A 74 -10.56 -5.61 12.52
N ASP A 75 -11.31 -4.50 12.66
CA ASP A 75 -12.64 -4.31 12.07
C ASP A 75 -12.56 -3.62 10.69
N ARG A 76 -12.67 -4.44 9.63
CA ARG A 76 -12.68 -3.97 8.24
C ARG A 76 -13.75 -2.93 7.97
N GLU A 77 -14.96 -3.11 8.49
CA GLU A 77 -16.08 -2.21 8.16
C GLU A 77 -15.96 -0.87 8.90
N ALA A 78 -15.54 -0.91 10.17
CA ALA A 78 -15.26 0.32 10.92
C ALA A 78 -14.16 1.12 10.23
N LEU A 79 -13.09 0.45 9.81
CA LEU A 79 -11.99 1.07 9.08
C LEU A 79 -12.45 1.62 7.71
N GLN A 80 -13.29 0.89 6.97
CA GLN A 80 -13.86 1.37 5.70
C GLN A 80 -14.64 2.68 5.88
N ARG A 81 -15.43 2.81 6.95
CA ARG A 81 -16.24 4.00 7.25
C ARG A 81 -15.43 5.17 7.83
N ARG A 82 -14.22 4.92 8.35
CA ARG A 82 -13.35 5.93 8.95
C ARG A 82 -12.86 6.93 7.90
N GLU A 83 -13.12 8.22 8.10
CA GLU A 83 -12.51 9.28 7.33
C GLU A 83 -11.10 9.53 7.86
N LEU A 84 -10.10 9.45 6.97
CA LEU A 84 -8.69 9.66 7.30
C LEU A 84 -8.13 10.74 6.39
N GLU A 85 -7.23 11.56 6.92
CA GLU A 85 -6.55 12.56 6.11
C GLU A 85 -5.66 11.88 5.06
N VAL A 86 -5.57 12.50 3.88
CA VAL A 86 -4.73 11.99 2.80
C VAL A 86 -3.34 12.63 2.93
N PRO A 87 -2.27 11.83 3.13
CA PRO A 87 -0.91 12.35 3.22
C PRO A 87 -0.54 13.16 1.99
N GLU A 88 0.24 14.23 2.17
CA GLU A 88 0.68 15.08 1.06
C GLU A 88 1.45 14.27 0.01
N VAL A 89 2.27 13.31 0.45
CA VAL A 89 3.08 12.46 -0.41
C VAL A 89 2.23 11.68 -1.44
N VAL A 90 1.02 11.24 -1.07
CA VAL A 90 0.09 10.56 -1.97
C VAL A 90 -0.25 11.43 -3.19
N ARG A 91 -0.31 12.76 -3.02
CA ARG A 91 -0.68 13.69 -4.10
C ARG A 91 0.31 13.63 -5.26
N TYR A 92 1.60 13.41 -4.97
CA TYR A 92 2.65 13.31 -5.98
C TYR A 92 2.61 11.99 -6.77
N PHE A 93 2.03 10.93 -6.18
CA PHE A 93 2.00 9.59 -6.77
C PHE A 93 0.62 9.15 -7.26
N ARG A 94 -0.35 10.07 -7.36
CA ARG A 94 -1.74 9.76 -7.76
C ARG A 94 -1.88 9.00 -9.08
N SER A 95 -0.94 9.16 -10.01
CA SER A 95 -0.96 8.47 -11.30
C SER A 95 -0.68 6.96 -11.19
N VAL A 96 0.07 6.54 -10.16
CA VAL A 96 0.48 5.14 -9.95
C VAL A 96 -0.25 4.45 -8.80
N LEU A 97 -1.02 5.22 -8.03
CA LEU A 97 -1.80 4.73 -6.91
C LEU A 97 -3.23 4.34 -7.33
N SER A 98 -3.77 3.35 -6.62
CA SER A 98 -5.17 2.89 -6.69
C SER A 98 -5.77 2.93 -5.28
N GLY A 99 -7.06 3.22 -5.16
CA GLY A 99 -7.77 3.34 -3.87
C GLY A 99 -8.32 4.74 -3.58
N PRO A 100 -8.59 5.09 -2.30
CA PRO A 100 -8.23 4.35 -1.09
C PRO A 100 -9.15 3.13 -0.87
N ASP A 101 -8.55 2.02 -0.45
CA ASP A 101 -9.21 0.75 -0.17
C ASP A 101 -8.87 0.25 1.23
N VAL A 102 -9.63 -0.71 1.76
CA VAL A 102 -9.26 -1.47 2.96
C VAL A 102 -8.68 -2.81 2.54
N LEU A 103 -7.38 -2.97 2.76
CA LEU A 103 -6.58 -4.13 2.37
C LEU A 103 -6.30 -5.00 3.57
N ILE A 104 -6.00 -6.28 3.34
CA ILE A 104 -5.51 -7.14 4.41
C ILE A 104 -4.02 -6.85 4.62
N LEU A 105 -3.66 -6.45 5.84
CA LEU A 105 -2.30 -6.14 6.22
C LEU A 105 -1.50 -7.43 6.38
N LYS A 106 -0.32 -7.48 5.75
CA LYS A 106 0.65 -8.56 5.92
C LYS A 106 1.74 -8.18 6.90
N HIS A 107 2.36 -7.01 6.69
CA HIS A 107 3.38 -6.44 7.58
C HIS A 107 3.60 -4.95 7.31
N TRP A 108 4.05 -4.22 8.32
CA TRP A 108 4.56 -2.86 8.18
C TRP A 108 6.04 -2.85 7.81
N HIS A 109 6.47 -1.82 7.09
CA HIS A 109 7.88 -1.51 6.85
C HIS A 109 8.38 -0.51 7.90
N LEU A 110 8.47 -0.96 9.16
CA LEU A 110 9.06 -0.17 10.25
C LEU A 110 10.59 -0.35 10.24
N THR A 111 11.35 0.75 10.34
CA THR A 111 12.80 0.71 10.64
C THR A 111 13.11 1.24 12.01
#